data_AF-A0AA91I4I7-F1
#
_entry.id   AF-A0AA91I4I7-F1
#
_cell.length_a   1.000
_cell.length_b   1.000
_cell.length_c   1.000
_cell.angle_alpha   90.00
_cell.angle_beta   90.00
_cell.angle_gamma   90.00
#
_symmetry.space_group_name_H-M   'P 1'
#
loop_
_entity.id
_entity.type
_entity.pdbx_description
1 polymer ?
#
loop_
_entity_poly.entity_id
_entity_poly.type
_entity_poly.pdbx_seq_one_letter_code
_entity_poly.pdbx_strand_id
1 'polypeptide(L)'
;MSHYRLDGIEFTEAHEEFQNILARAYANKQRPMCLCVADGVELYIAYAHERYWLKRMPNSGDHHHPGCESYEPPAELSGLGQVYGSAIKENLDTGVTQLKFDFRLAPGKSRTPAPASETDEAAKPTSIKASEAKLGLRGLLHYLWEQSGWQRWTPATESRRNWHGLRKALLGACAGKVAKAMPLDEIVFIPETFILERKDEISARTAKSLACSDNQNRFRMLIGELKEIKPARFGHKLVIKHLPEHPFYLNDQTYKRMVKQFDAELLLWRGIESSHLIVIATFSINQAGYAELDNLSLMNVSSQWIPFETADELALIEYLVAEGRSFSKCLRYNLSRTKPLASAVLVDIRMPLALYIARDGAGDESADGIDGLIADSQTASYIWDPKQPGLPFEPQQGKPQIAYAATV
;
A
#
# COMPACT_ATOMS: atom_id res chain seq x y z
N MET A 1 -0.43 4.78 -21.64
CA MET A 1 -1.30 3.60 -21.78
C MET A 1 -0.41 2.44 -22.14
N SER A 2 -0.55 1.34 -21.42
CA SER A 2 0.26 0.14 -21.64
C SER A 2 -0.27 -0.63 -22.86
N HIS A 3 0.65 -1.09 -23.72
CA HIS A 3 0.35 -1.91 -24.88
C HIS A 3 0.76 -3.36 -24.60
N TYR A 4 -0.07 -4.30 -25.04
CA TYR A 4 0.14 -5.72 -24.84
C TYR A 4 0.08 -6.47 -26.16
N ARG A 5 0.76 -7.62 -26.22
CA ARG A 5 0.73 -8.53 -27.36
C ARG A 5 0.40 -9.95 -26.91
N LEU A 6 -0.47 -10.62 -27.64
CA LEU A 6 -0.77 -12.05 -27.46
C LEU A 6 -1.03 -12.66 -28.84
N ASP A 7 -0.33 -13.75 -29.18
CA ASP A 7 -0.45 -14.43 -30.48
C ASP A 7 -0.38 -13.48 -31.71
N GLY A 8 0.48 -12.46 -31.63
CA GLY A 8 0.63 -11.45 -32.69
C GLY A 8 -0.45 -10.37 -32.72
N ILE A 9 -1.48 -10.45 -31.86
CA ILE A 9 -2.50 -9.42 -31.71
C ILE A 9 -2.03 -8.40 -30.67
N GLU A 10 -1.98 -7.12 -31.05
CA GLU A 10 -1.73 -6.02 -30.12
C GLU A 10 -3.03 -5.42 -29.61
N PHE A 11 -3.09 -5.16 -28.30
CA PHE A 11 -4.28 -4.59 -27.66
C PHE A 11 -3.90 -3.73 -26.45
N THR A 12 -4.87 -2.97 -25.95
CA THR A 12 -4.75 -2.14 -24.74
C THR A 12 -5.88 -2.51 -23.76
N GLU A 13 -5.80 -2.06 -22.51
CA GLU A 13 -6.89 -2.26 -21.55
C GLU A 13 -8.22 -1.60 -21.97
N ALA A 14 -8.17 -0.61 -22.87
CA ALA A 14 -9.35 0.07 -23.41
C ALA A 14 -10.03 -0.69 -24.55
N HIS A 15 -9.47 -1.82 -24.99
CA HIS A 15 -10.02 -2.62 -26.08
C HIS A 15 -11.35 -3.28 -25.66
N GLU A 16 -12.40 -3.18 -26.48
CA GLU A 16 -13.73 -3.71 -26.13
C GLU A 16 -13.71 -5.21 -25.84
N GLU A 17 -12.92 -5.98 -26.60
CA GLU A 17 -12.76 -7.42 -26.39
C GLU A 17 -11.70 -7.79 -25.34
N PHE A 18 -11.17 -6.85 -24.56
CA PHE A 18 -10.05 -7.09 -23.63
C PHE A 18 -10.30 -8.32 -22.73
N GLN A 19 -11.48 -8.42 -22.12
CA GLN A 19 -11.81 -9.56 -21.26
C GLN A 19 -11.93 -10.88 -22.03
N ASN A 20 -12.43 -10.86 -23.26
CA ASN A 20 -12.56 -12.06 -24.09
C ASN A 20 -11.18 -12.56 -24.56
N ILE A 21 -10.27 -11.64 -24.91
CA ILE A 21 -8.88 -11.94 -25.26
C ILE A 21 -8.20 -12.63 -24.07
N LEU A 22 -8.31 -12.03 -22.86
CA LEU A 22 -7.71 -12.62 -21.65
C LEU A 22 -8.35 -13.95 -21.26
N ALA A 23 -9.67 -14.12 -21.44
CA ALA A 23 -10.35 -15.37 -21.14
C ALA A 23 -9.84 -16.54 -22.01
N ARG A 24 -9.69 -16.31 -23.32
CA ARG A 24 -9.14 -17.31 -24.26
C ARG A 24 -7.69 -17.64 -23.91
N ALA A 25 -6.89 -16.62 -23.65
CA ALA A 25 -5.49 -16.77 -23.26
C ALA A 25 -5.34 -17.57 -21.96
N TYR A 26 -6.16 -17.27 -20.95
CA TYR A 26 -6.17 -17.97 -19.67
C TYR A 26 -6.55 -19.45 -19.85
N ALA A 27 -7.58 -19.75 -20.64
CA ALA A 27 -7.99 -21.12 -20.94
C ALA A 27 -6.89 -21.92 -21.66
N ASN A 28 -6.15 -21.26 -22.55
CA ASN A 28 -5.06 -21.86 -23.32
C ASN A 28 -3.69 -21.78 -22.62
N LYS A 29 -3.62 -21.24 -21.40
CA LYS A 29 -2.37 -20.99 -20.65
C LYS A 29 -1.33 -20.16 -21.41
N GLN A 30 -1.79 -19.24 -22.26
CA GLN A 30 -0.94 -18.32 -23.00
C GLN A 30 -0.65 -17.08 -22.17
N ARG A 31 0.57 -16.55 -22.33
CA ARG A 31 1.06 -15.40 -21.56
C ARG A 31 1.17 -14.17 -22.45
N PRO A 32 0.42 -13.10 -22.15
CA PRO A 32 0.56 -11.82 -22.84
C PRO A 32 1.93 -11.19 -22.57
N MET A 33 2.44 -10.43 -23.54
CA MET A 33 3.68 -9.66 -23.41
C MET A 33 3.34 -8.17 -23.27
N CYS A 34 3.92 -7.49 -22.29
CA CYS A 34 3.91 -6.04 -22.19
C CYS A 34 4.94 -5.44 -23.15
N LEU A 35 4.52 -4.57 -24.06
CA LEU A 35 5.37 -3.96 -25.09
C LEU A 35 6.03 -2.65 -24.63
N CYS A 36 6.26 -2.50 -23.33
CA CYS A 36 6.92 -1.30 -22.81
C CYS A 36 8.41 -1.21 -23.15
N VAL A 37 9.03 -2.34 -23.54
CA VAL A 37 10.40 -2.49 -24.02
C VAL A 37 10.40 -3.35 -25.27
N ALA A 38 11.46 -3.28 -26.10
CA ALA A 38 11.50 -3.90 -27.43
C ALA A 38 11.25 -5.41 -27.44
N ASP A 39 11.88 -6.15 -26.51
CA ASP A 39 11.70 -7.61 -26.42
C ASP A 39 10.36 -8.02 -25.79
N GLY A 40 9.67 -7.04 -25.19
CA GLY A 40 8.50 -7.23 -24.35
C GLY A 40 8.82 -7.90 -23.01
N VAL A 41 7.95 -7.73 -22.03
CA VAL A 41 8.04 -8.40 -20.73
C VAL A 41 6.82 -9.28 -20.52
N GLU A 42 7.06 -10.54 -20.18
CA GLU A 42 5.97 -11.51 -19.97
C GLU A 42 5.06 -11.10 -18.81
N LEU A 43 3.76 -11.31 -18.98
CA LEU A 43 2.71 -11.13 -17.98
C LEU A 43 1.96 -12.44 -17.78
N TYR A 44 1.34 -12.60 -16.61
CA TYR A 44 0.39 -13.69 -16.37
C TYR A 44 -1.03 -13.15 -16.22
N ILE A 45 -2.00 -14.03 -16.42
CA ILE A 45 -3.42 -13.70 -16.30
C ILE A 45 -3.94 -14.32 -15.02
N ALA A 46 -4.54 -13.50 -14.17
CA ALA A 46 -5.25 -13.94 -12.97
C ALA A 46 -6.76 -13.82 -13.18
N TYR A 47 -7.52 -14.80 -12.71
CA TYR A 47 -8.98 -14.75 -12.71
C TYR A 47 -9.50 -14.57 -11.28
N ALA A 48 -10.21 -13.47 -11.03
CA ALA A 48 -10.79 -13.16 -9.73
C ALA A 48 -12.05 -12.29 -9.89
N HIS A 49 -13.09 -12.57 -9.11
CA HIS A 49 -14.41 -11.91 -9.17
C HIS A 49 -14.99 -11.84 -10.58
N GLU A 50 -15.02 -12.99 -11.27
CA GLU A 50 -15.62 -13.11 -12.60
C GLU A 50 -14.95 -12.21 -13.66
N ARG A 51 -13.70 -11.82 -13.42
CA ARG A 51 -12.95 -10.91 -14.27
C ARG A 51 -11.49 -11.34 -14.38
N TYR A 52 -10.92 -11.12 -15.56
CA TYR A 52 -9.52 -11.39 -15.86
C TYR A 52 -8.66 -10.14 -15.67
N TRP A 53 -7.50 -10.34 -15.05
CA TRP A 53 -6.53 -9.30 -14.72
C TRP A 53 -5.18 -9.66 -15.33
N LEU A 54 -4.56 -8.72 -16.02
CA LEU A 54 -3.14 -8.81 -16.35
C LEU A 54 -2.33 -8.49 -15.10
N LYS A 55 -1.41 -9.39 -14.77
CA LYS A 55 -0.47 -9.21 -13.67
C LYS A 55 0.94 -9.43 -14.16
N ARG A 56 1.85 -8.70 -13.55
CA ARG A 56 3.28 -8.80 -13.83
C ARG A 56 3.82 -10.14 -13.33
N MET A 57 4.75 -10.74 -14.07
CA MET A 57 5.51 -11.88 -13.55
C MET A 57 6.22 -11.55 -12.22
N PRO A 58 6.29 -12.51 -11.29
CA PRO A 58 7.09 -12.38 -10.07
C PRO A 58 8.51 -11.90 -10.39
N ASN A 59 9.00 -10.91 -9.63
CA ASN A 59 10.36 -10.37 -9.78
C ASN A 59 10.71 -9.83 -11.18
N SER A 60 9.73 -9.38 -11.97
CA SER A 60 10.01 -8.74 -13.28
C SER A 60 9.69 -7.25 -13.31
N GLY A 61 9.53 -6.60 -12.15
CA GLY A 61 9.10 -5.20 -12.01
C GLY A 61 10.06 -4.22 -12.65
N ASP A 62 11.33 -4.44 -12.36
CA ASP A 62 12.49 -3.70 -12.85
C ASP A 62 12.80 -3.99 -14.32
N HIS A 63 12.25 -5.05 -14.91
CA HIS A 63 12.40 -5.35 -16.35
C HIS A 63 11.50 -4.47 -17.24
N HIS A 64 10.47 -3.83 -16.67
CA HIS A 64 9.62 -2.92 -17.44
C HIS A 64 10.27 -1.55 -17.59
N HIS A 65 9.90 -0.84 -18.65
CA HIS A 65 10.29 0.57 -18.80
C HIS A 65 9.78 1.40 -17.61
N PRO A 66 10.55 2.35 -17.04
CA PRO A 66 10.14 3.10 -15.83
C PRO A 66 8.79 3.81 -15.91
N GLY A 67 8.43 4.29 -17.10
CA GLY A 67 7.12 4.89 -17.40
C GLY A 67 5.96 3.89 -17.60
N CYS A 68 6.20 2.58 -17.48
CA CYS A 68 5.18 1.53 -17.59
C CYS A 68 4.42 1.37 -16.27
N GLU A 69 3.12 1.09 -16.34
CA GLU A 69 2.29 0.83 -15.15
C GLU A 69 2.72 -0.44 -14.40
N SER A 70 3.37 -1.39 -15.09
CA SER A 70 3.91 -2.60 -14.50
C SER A 70 5.30 -2.43 -13.88
N TYR A 71 5.96 -1.28 -14.10
CA TYR A 71 7.28 -1.01 -13.51
C TYR A 71 7.20 -0.90 -12.00
N GLU A 72 8.14 -1.54 -11.33
CA GLU A 72 8.34 -1.42 -9.89
C GLU A 72 9.83 -1.31 -9.60
N PRO A 73 10.24 -0.39 -8.72
CA PRO A 73 11.63 -0.30 -8.31
C PRO A 73 12.14 -1.63 -7.75
N PRO A 74 13.44 -1.93 -7.89
CA PRO A 74 14.05 -3.11 -7.31
C PRO A 74 13.70 -3.29 -5.83
N ALA A 75 13.51 -4.54 -5.41
CA ALA A 75 13.09 -4.87 -4.05
C ALA A 75 14.09 -4.42 -2.96
N GLU A 76 15.34 -4.16 -3.31
CA GLU A 76 16.36 -3.55 -2.42
C GLU A 76 16.00 -2.13 -1.99
N LEU A 77 15.22 -1.40 -2.81
CA LEU A 77 14.78 -0.04 -2.52
C LEU A 77 13.48 0.01 -1.71
N SER A 78 12.87 -1.14 -1.43
CA SER A 78 11.61 -1.26 -0.70
C SER A 78 11.70 -2.27 0.46
N GLY A 79 10.75 -2.22 1.39
CA GLY A 79 10.65 -3.24 2.43
C GLY A 79 10.05 -4.56 1.97
N LEU A 80 9.65 -4.67 0.71
CA LEU A 80 9.03 -5.87 0.16
C LEU A 80 9.96 -7.08 0.24
N GLY A 81 11.26 -6.87 0.03
CA GLY A 81 12.26 -7.95 0.00
C GLY A 81 12.29 -8.81 1.27
N GLN A 82 11.93 -8.27 2.44
CA GLN A 82 11.89 -9.05 3.69
C GLN A 82 10.73 -10.06 3.76
N VAL A 83 9.62 -9.76 3.08
CA VAL A 83 8.35 -10.49 3.24
C VAL A 83 7.96 -11.28 1.98
N TYR A 84 8.58 -10.97 0.85
CA TYR A 84 8.35 -11.66 -0.41
C TYR A 84 8.93 -13.08 -0.38
N GLY A 85 8.18 -14.07 -0.89
CA GLY A 85 8.56 -15.49 -0.84
C GLY A 85 8.32 -16.18 0.51
N SER A 86 8.25 -15.44 1.62
CA SER A 86 7.95 -15.95 2.96
C SER A 86 6.47 -15.76 3.32
N ALA A 87 6.06 -14.50 3.46
CA ALA A 87 4.72 -14.08 3.87
C ALA A 87 3.77 -13.87 2.69
N ILE A 88 4.30 -13.51 1.52
CA ILE A 88 3.58 -13.33 0.27
C ILE A 88 4.00 -14.44 -0.68
N LYS A 89 3.06 -15.27 -1.12
CA LYS A 89 3.31 -16.35 -2.07
C LYS A 89 2.32 -16.30 -3.22
N GLU A 90 2.80 -16.09 -4.43
CA GLU A 90 1.98 -16.08 -5.63
C GLU A 90 1.96 -17.47 -6.28
N ASN A 91 0.75 -17.97 -6.57
CA ASN A 91 0.57 -19.16 -7.39
C ASN A 91 0.26 -18.71 -8.82
N LEU A 92 1.19 -18.96 -9.75
CA LEU A 92 1.07 -18.52 -11.14
C LEU A 92 0.01 -19.29 -11.94
N ASP A 93 -0.27 -20.54 -11.55
CA ASP A 93 -1.27 -21.37 -12.24
C ASP A 93 -2.69 -20.91 -11.94
N THR A 94 -2.93 -20.44 -10.70
CA THR A 94 -4.26 -20.00 -10.26
C THR A 94 -4.40 -18.47 -10.22
N GLY A 95 -3.30 -17.74 -10.28
CA GLY A 95 -3.24 -16.29 -10.09
C GLY A 95 -3.57 -15.80 -8.67
N VAL A 96 -3.68 -16.74 -7.71
CA VAL A 96 -4.02 -16.46 -6.32
C VAL A 96 -2.76 -16.16 -5.51
N THR A 97 -2.79 -15.07 -4.74
CA THR A 97 -1.73 -14.73 -3.78
C THR A 97 -2.12 -15.18 -2.38
N GLN A 98 -1.31 -16.05 -1.77
CA GLN A 98 -1.43 -16.44 -0.37
C GLN A 98 -0.68 -15.45 0.54
N LEU A 99 -1.36 -14.97 1.57
CA LEU A 99 -0.82 -14.05 2.57
C LEU A 99 -0.76 -14.70 3.95
N LYS A 100 0.37 -14.55 4.64
CA LYS A 100 0.56 -14.99 6.04
C LYS A 100 0.69 -13.78 6.96
N PHE A 101 -0.20 -13.68 7.93
CA PHE A 101 -0.22 -12.57 8.89
C PHE A 101 0.39 -12.94 10.24
N ASP A 102 1.02 -11.96 10.90
CA ASP A 102 1.49 -12.06 12.28
C ASP A 102 0.38 -11.81 13.31
N PHE A 103 -0.73 -11.19 12.88
CA PHE A 103 -1.91 -10.91 13.68
C PHE A 103 -2.99 -12.00 13.54
N ARG A 104 -3.94 -11.99 14.47
CA ARG A 104 -5.00 -13.00 14.56
C ARG A 104 -6.21 -12.57 13.73
N LEU A 105 -6.82 -13.53 13.04
CA LEU A 105 -8.09 -13.40 12.33
C LEU A 105 -9.25 -14.16 13.03
N ALA A 106 -8.99 -14.75 14.20
CA ALA A 106 -9.99 -15.44 15.01
C ALA A 106 -9.90 -15.03 16.50
N PRO A 107 -11.03 -14.84 17.19
CA PRO A 107 -11.09 -14.51 18.60
C PRO A 107 -10.56 -15.65 19.45
N GLY A 108 -9.80 -15.29 20.47
CA GLY A 108 -9.34 -16.17 21.52
C GLY A 108 -8.79 -15.32 22.66
N LYS A 109 -8.78 -15.86 23.88
CA LYS A 109 -8.27 -15.15 25.06
C LYS A 109 -6.91 -14.52 24.76
N SER A 110 -6.82 -13.20 24.97
CA SER A 110 -5.57 -12.46 24.97
C SER A 110 -4.56 -13.23 25.80
N ARG A 111 -3.45 -13.67 25.19
CA ARG A 111 -2.28 -14.02 25.99
C ARG A 111 -1.75 -12.67 26.47
N THR A 112 -1.94 -12.39 27.75
CA THR A 112 -1.16 -11.39 28.46
C THR A 112 0.30 -11.59 28.05
N PRO A 113 0.98 -10.58 27.48
CA PRO A 113 2.42 -10.66 27.33
C PRO A 113 3.00 -10.87 28.74
N ALA A 114 3.91 -11.85 28.89
CA ALA A 114 4.74 -11.90 30.09
C ALA A 114 5.44 -10.54 30.27
N PRO A 115 5.65 -10.07 31.51
CA PRO A 115 6.33 -8.81 31.73
C PRO A 115 7.71 -8.86 31.08
N ALA A 116 8.01 -7.89 30.22
CA ALA A 116 9.36 -7.69 29.72
C ALA A 116 10.24 -7.32 30.91
N SER A 117 11.30 -8.09 31.13
CA SER A 117 12.39 -7.72 32.04
C SER A 117 13.00 -6.40 31.59
N GLU A 118 13.19 -5.48 32.54
CA GLU A 118 13.80 -4.17 32.36
C GLU A 118 15.30 -4.29 32.05
N THR A 119 15.65 -4.59 30.81
CA THR A 119 16.97 -4.27 30.24
C THR A 119 16.84 -4.28 28.71
N ASP A 120 17.01 -3.10 28.11
CA ASP A 120 17.38 -2.80 26.72
C ASP A 120 16.50 -1.68 26.11
N GLU A 121 16.94 -0.44 26.36
CA GLU A 121 16.58 0.73 25.56
C GLU A 121 17.31 0.68 24.21
N ALA A 122 16.87 -0.16 23.29
CA ALA A 122 17.17 -0.05 21.86
C ALA A 122 16.22 -0.94 21.06
N ALA A 123 15.77 -0.46 19.90
CA ALA A 123 14.82 -1.09 18.98
C ALA A 123 13.34 -1.08 19.43
N LYS A 124 12.61 -0.03 19.02
CA LYS A 124 11.14 0.06 19.11
C LYS A 124 10.48 -0.58 17.88
N PRO A 125 9.74 -1.70 17.99
CA PRO A 125 8.98 -2.25 16.87
C PRO A 125 7.56 -1.68 16.80
N THR A 126 7.12 -1.25 15.61
CA THR A 126 5.77 -0.73 15.30
C THR A 126 4.74 -1.82 14.97
N SER A 127 4.97 -3.05 15.42
CA SER A 127 4.04 -4.19 15.42
C SER A 127 4.60 -5.16 16.47
N ILE A 128 3.76 -5.92 17.18
CA ILE A 128 4.21 -6.94 18.14
C ILE A 128 5.12 -7.93 17.39
N LYS A 129 6.45 -7.75 17.51
CA LYS A 129 7.51 -8.49 16.79
C LYS A 129 7.00 -9.22 15.55
N ALA A 130 6.71 -8.47 14.49
CA ALA A 130 6.43 -9.08 13.19
C ALA A 130 7.61 -9.99 12.87
N SER A 131 7.36 -11.29 12.82
CA SER A 131 8.36 -12.23 12.31
C SER A 131 8.67 -11.81 10.88
N GLU A 132 9.94 -11.79 10.49
CA GLU A 132 10.35 -11.53 9.10
C GLU A 132 9.61 -12.45 8.09
N ALA A 133 9.07 -13.59 8.56
CA ALA A 133 8.28 -14.53 7.76
C ALA A 133 6.76 -14.23 7.65
N LYS A 134 6.24 -13.16 8.26
CA LYS A 134 4.79 -12.83 8.31
C LYS A 134 4.53 -11.32 8.17
N LEU A 135 3.45 -10.96 7.50
CA LEU A 135 3.02 -9.57 7.32
C LEU A 135 2.34 -9.01 8.58
N GLY A 136 2.82 -7.86 9.05
CA GLY A 136 2.12 -7.01 10.01
C GLY A 136 0.96 -6.24 9.39
N LEU A 137 0.13 -5.57 10.21
CA LEU A 137 -0.94 -4.70 9.71
C LEU A 137 -0.40 -3.58 8.81
N ARG A 138 0.69 -2.91 9.21
CA ARG A 138 1.36 -1.91 8.37
C ARG A 138 1.91 -2.51 7.08
N GLY A 139 2.54 -3.69 7.17
CA GLY A 139 3.07 -4.41 6.02
C GLY A 139 1.97 -4.75 5.01
N LEU A 140 0.81 -5.21 5.48
CA LEU A 140 -0.35 -5.46 4.63
C LEU A 140 -0.90 -4.15 4.02
N LEU A 141 -0.98 -3.07 4.78
CA LEU A 141 -1.45 -1.79 4.25
C LEU A 141 -0.54 -1.28 3.14
N HIS A 142 0.78 -1.33 3.34
CA HIS A 142 1.78 -1.02 2.31
C HIS A 142 1.64 -1.93 1.10
N TYR A 143 1.49 -3.23 1.31
CA TYR A 143 1.28 -4.19 0.23
C TYR A 143 0.05 -3.84 -0.62
N LEU A 144 -1.10 -3.57 0.03
CA LEU A 144 -2.32 -3.20 -0.70
C LEU A 144 -2.18 -1.85 -1.40
N TRP A 145 -1.48 -0.88 -0.81
CA TRP A 145 -1.15 0.39 -1.47
C TRP A 145 -0.32 0.15 -2.73
N GLU A 146 0.72 -0.69 -2.64
CA GLU A 146 1.61 -1.01 -3.75
C GLU A 146 0.88 -1.71 -4.90
N GLN A 147 0.11 -2.73 -4.55
CA GLN A 147 -0.69 -3.52 -5.50
C GLN A 147 -1.81 -2.70 -6.15
N SER A 148 -2.28 -1.64 -5.47
CA SER A 148 -3.25 -0.70 -6.04
C SER A 148 -2.60 0.35 -6.95
N GLY A 149 -1.27 0.52 -6.89
CA GLY A 149 -0.51 1.54 -7.62
C GLY A 149 -0.61 2.95 -7.03
N TRP A 150 -1.19 3.12 -5.84
CA TRP A 150 -1.44 4.43 -5.22
C TRP A 150 -0.19 5.08 -4.61
N GLN A 151 0.88 4.33 -4.44
CA GLN A 151 2.21 4.82 -4.09
C GLN A 151 2.94 5.50 -5.26
N ARG A 152 2.55 5.20 -6.52
CA ARG A 152 3.08 5.88 -7.70
C ARG A 152 2.41 7.23 -7.86
N TRP A 153 3.08 8.21 -8.45
CA TRP A 153 2.54 9.51 -8.82
C TRP A 153 2.93 9.86 -10.24
N THR A 154 1.96 10.37 -10.99
CA THR A 154 2.18 11.10 -12.24
C THR A 154 1.19 12.26 -12.30
N PRO A 155 1.53 13.39 -12.95
CA PRO A 155 0.61 14.52 -13.08
C PRO A 155 -0.75 14.13 -13.69
N ALA A 156 -0.76 13.16 -14.61
CA ALA A 156 -1.99 12.66 -15.25
C ALA A 156 -2.95 11.91 -14.29
N THR A 157 -2.51 11.57 -13.07
CA THR A 157 -3.35 10.85 -12.08
C THR A 157 -4.04 11.77 -11.09
N GLU A 158 -3.69 13.07 -11.03
CA GLU A 158 -4.14 14.01 -10.00
C GLU A 158 -5.67 14.03 -9.81
N SER A 159 -6.44 14.15 -10.91
CA SER A 159 -7.91 14.23 -10.85
C SER A 159 -8.59 13.00 -10.23
N ARG A 160 -7.89 11.85 -10.18
CA ARG A 160 -8.41 10.58 -9.65
C ARG A 160 -8.03 10.36 -8.17
N ARG A 161 -7.28 11.28 -7.55
CA ARG A 161 -6.71 11.16 -6.21
C ARG A 161 -7.69 11.61 -5.15
N ASN A 162 -8.68 10.75 -4.90
CA ASN A 162 -9.70 10.95 -3.88
C ASN A 162 -10.08 9.61 -3.25
N TRP A 163 -10.88 9.66 -2.18
CA TRP A 163 -11.32 8.45 -1.47
C TRP A 163 -12.05 7.44 -2.37
N HIS A 164 -12.86 7.91 -3.32
CA HIS A 164 -13.56 7.01 -4.25
C HIS A 164 -12.58 6.21 -5.12
N GLY A 165 -11.58 6.91 -5.69
CA GLY A 165 -10.51 6.29 -6.45
C GLY A 165 -9.72 5.30 -5.61
N LEU A 166 -9.30 5.72 -4.41
CA LEU A 166 -8.48 4.90 -3.52
C LEU A 166 -9.23 3.63 -3.12
N ARG A 167 -10.49 3.77 -2.68
CA ARG A 167 -11.33 2.64 -2.31
C ARG A 167 -11.45 1.64 -3.45
N LYS A 168 -11.74 2.09 -4.67
CA LYS A 168 -11.88 1.23 -5.85
C LYS A 168 -10.59 0.44 -6.08
N ALA A 169 -9.44 1.11 -6.00
CA ALA A 169 -8.15 0.48 -6.24
C ALA A 169 -7.73 -0.47 -5.12
N LEU A 170 -8.00 -0.15 -3.85
CA LEU A 170 -7.73 -1.05 -2.73
C LEU A 170 -8.62 -2.30 -2.78
N LEU A 171 -9.89 -2.18 -3.15
CA LEU A 171 -10.76 -3.34 -3.38
C LEU A 171 -10.24 -4.21 -4.52
N GLY A 172 -9.80 -3.60 -5.62
CA GLY A 172 -9.12 -4.31 -6.70
C GLY A 172 -7.82 -4.97 -6.23
N ALA A 173 -7.07 -4.32 -5.35
CA ALA A 173 -5.87 -4.88 -4.75
C ALA A 173 -6.16 -6.05 -3.82
N CYS A 174 -7.33 -6.12 -3.15
CA CYS A 174 -7.73 -7.28 -2.36
C CYS A 174 -8.08 -8.51 -3.22
N ALA A 175 -8.53 -8.32 -4.45
CA ALA A 175 -8.99 -9.39 -5.32
C ALA A 175 -7.91 -10.45 -5.59
N GLY A 176 -8.32 -11.72 -5.55
CA GLY A 176 -7.42 -12.87 -5.79
C GLY A 176 -6.37 -13.07 -4.70
N LYS A 177 -6.59 -12.53 -3.49
CA LYS A 177 -5.71 -12.72 -2.34
C LYS A 177 -6.42 -13.50 -1.25
N VAL A 178 -5.71 -14.43 -0.62
CA VAL A 178 -6.26 -15.34 0.37
C VAL A 178 -5.38 -15.38 1.61
N ALA A 179 -5.99 -15.32 2.80
CA ALA A 179 -5.32 -15.51 4.08
C ALA A 179 -6.02 -16.63 4.87
N LYS A 180 -5.28 -17.69 5.21
CA LYS A 180 -5.83 -18.88 5.92
C LYS A 180 -7.11 -19.43 5.27
N ALA A 181 -7.10 -19.59 3.95
CA ALA A 181 -8.23 -20.05 3.14
C ALA A 181 -9.46 -19.12 3.10
N MET A 182 -9.36 -17.89 3.62
CA MET A 182 -10.39 -16.87 3.49
C MET A 182 -9.98 -15.82 2.45
N PRO A 183 -10.84 -15.50 1.47
CA PRO A 183 -10.64 -14.39 0.56
C PRO A 183 -10.46 -13.07 1.32
N LEU A 184 -9.49 -12.26 0.90
CA LEU A 184 -9.17 -11.01 1.59
C LEU A 184 -10.29 -9.96 1.42
N ASP A 185 -10.94 -9.94 0.26
CA ASP A 185 -12.10 -9.10 -0.06
C ASP A 185 -13.33 -9.37 0.83
N GLU A 186 -13.49 -10.57 1.38
CA GLU A 186 -14.52 -10.90 2.36
C GLU A 186 -14.18 -10.40 3.78
N ILE A 187 -12.88 -10.33 4.11
CA ILE A 187 -12.39 -9.94 5.43
C ILE A 187 -12.25 -8.41 5.53
N VAL A 188 -11.75 -7.77 4.48
CA VAL A 188 -11.43 -6.34 4.46
C VAL A 188 -12.67 -5.50 4.14
N PHE A 189 -12.99 -4.61 5.06
CA PHE A 189 -14.04 -3.61 4.95
C PHE A 189 -13.41 -2.24 4.71
N ILE A 190 -13.82 -1.60 3.60
CA ILE A 190 -13.41 -0.24 3.20
C ILE A 190 -14.67 0.61 3.03
N PRO A 191 -14.89 1.66 3.87
CA PRO A 191 -16.10 2.49 3.83
C PRO A 191 -16.45 2.99 2.43
N GLU A 192 -17.70 2.82 2.01
CA GLU A 192 -18.22 3.40 0.75
C GLU A 192 -18.14 4.93 0.80
N THR A 193 -17.86 5.58 -0.34
CA THR A 193 -17.86 7.04 -0.41
C THR A 193 -19.22 7.58 -0.01
N PHE A 194 -19.25 8.41 1.03
CA PHE A 194 -20.48 9.03 1.50
C PHE A 194 -21.00 10.05 0.49
N ILE A 195 -22.24 9.87 0.06
CA ILE A 195 -22.99 10.76 -0.82
C ILE A 195 -24.29 11.10 -0.09
N LEU A 196 -24.54 12.39 0.16
CA LEU A 196 -25.62 12.84 1.04
C LEU A 196 -27.00 12.39 0.53
N GLU A 197 -27.20 12.44 -0.78
CA GLU A 197 -28.43 12.06 -1.47
C GLU A 197 -28.73 10.56 -1.35
N ARG A 198 -27.70 9.74 -1.09
CA ARG A 198 -27.79 8.28 -0.98
C ARG A 198 -27.49 7.79 0.44
N LYS A 199 -27.59 8.68 1.43
CA LYS A 199 -27.21 8.40 2.82
C LYS A 199 -27.84 7.11 3.35
N ASP A 200 -29.15 6.97 3.22
CA ASP A 200 -29.90 5.85 3.80
C ASP A 200 -29.56 4.53 3.09
N GLU A 201 -29.37 4.56 1.77
CA GLU A 201 -28.91 3.38 1.02
C GLU A 201 -27.51 2.93 1.44
N ILE A 202 -26.59 3.88 1.60
CA ILE A 202 -25.20 3.62 2.01
C ILE A 202 -25.20 3.07 3.44
N SER A 203 -25.99 3.65 4.33
CA SER A 203 -26.13 3.17 5.71
C SER A 203 -26.68 1.74 5.75
N ALA A 204 -27.74 1.45 4.99
CA ALA A 204 -28.31 0.10 4.90
C ALA A 204 -27.31 -0.93 4.35
N ARG A 205 -26.58 -0.61 3.26
CA ARG A 205 -25.52 -1.49 2.72
C ARG A 205 -24.39 -1.70 3.70
N THR A 206 -24.01 -0.66 4.43
CA THR A 206 -22.93 -0.71 5.42
C THR A 206 -23.32 -1.57 6.62
N ALA A 207 -24.50 -1.34 7.18
CA ALA A 207 -25.06 -2.16 8.25
C ALA A 207 -25.14 -3.62 7.83
N LYS A 208 -25.62 -3.92 6.61
CA LYS A 208 -25.64 -5.28 6.07
C LYS A 208 -24.23 -5.88 5.96
N SER A 209 -23.28 -5.11 5.42
CA SER A 209 -21.89 -5.57 5.31
C SER A 209 -21.32 -5.90 6.67
N LEU A 210 -21.49 -5.03 7.68
CA LEU A 210 -20.98 -5.21 9.04
C LEU A 210 -21.72 -6.33 9.81
N ALA A 211 -23.03 -6.50 9.59
CA ALA A 211 -23.86 -7.50 10.27
C ALA A 211 -23.67 -8.93 9.76
N CYS A 212 -23.20 -9.12 8.52
CA CYS A 212 -22.90 -10.45 7.95
C CYS A 212 -21.70 -11.10 8.68
N SER A 213 -21.98 -11.64 9.85
CA SER A 213 -21.11 -12.51 10.64
C SER A 213 -21.97 -13.65 11.17
N ASP A 214 -22.49 -14.43 10.22
CA ASP A 214 -23.28 -15.61 10.53
C ASP A 214 -22.40 -16.60 11.33
N ASN A 215 -22.74 -16.74 12.60
CA ASN A 215 -22.36 -17.81 13.53
C ASN A 215 -20.87 -18.10 13.84
N GLN A 216 -19.92 -17.28 13.40
CA GLN A 216 -18.56 -17.35 13.93
C GLN A 216 -18.07 -15.94 14.22
N ASN A 217 -17.85 -15.69 15.51
CA ASN A 217 -17.03 -14.62 16.06
C ASN A 217 -15.73 -14.57 15.22
N ARG A 218 -15.67 -13.76 14.16
CA ARG A 218 -14.58 -13.73 13.17
C ARG A 218 -14.05 -12.31 13.14
N PHE A 219 -12.73 -12.17 13.23
CA PHE A 219 -12.13 -10.84 13.06
C PHE A 219 -12.21 -10.44 11.60
N ARG A 220 -12.70 -9.23 11.38
CA ARG A 220 -12.66 -8.52 10.10
C ARG A 220 -11.58 -7.45 10.15
N MET A 221 -11.29 -6.86 9.01
CA MET A 221 -10.28 -5.83 8.90
C MET A 221 -10.89 -4.54 8.38
N LEU A 222 -10.68 -3.43 9.06
CA LEU A 222 -11.03 -2.09 8.58
C LEU A 222 -9.81 -1.50 7.86
N ILE A 223 -10.03 -0.87 6.71
CA ILE A 223 -9.13 0.17 6.17
C ILE A 223 -9.97 1.43 5.97
N GLY A 224 -9.63 2.51 6.66
CA GLY A 224 -10.43 3.73 6.66
C GLY A 224 -9.62 4.98 7.00
N GLU A 225 -10.11 6.15 6.61
CA GLU A 225 -9.54 7.42 7.01
C GLU A 225 -10.08 7.84 8.38
N LEU A 226 -9.18 8.09 9.34
CA LEU A 226 -9.54 8.53 10.68
C LEU A 226 -9.98 10.00 10.65
N LYS A 227 -11.17 10.28 11.18
CA LYS A 227 -11.69 11.64 11.34
C LYS A 227 -11.28 12.24 12.67
N GLU A 228 -11.54 11.51 13.75
CA GLU A 228 -11.34 11.97 15.12
C GLU A 228 -11.35 10.79 16.09
N ILE A 229 -10.74 11.00 17.25
CA ILE A 229 -10.75 10.07 18.38
C ILE A 229 -11.50 10.73 19.52
N LYS A 230 -12.56 10.10 20.01
CA LYS A 230 -13.44 10.65 21.06
C LYS A 230 -13.45 9.74 22.30
N PRO A 231 -13.56 10.30 23.51
CA PRO A 231 -13.89 9.51 24.68
C PRO A 231 -15.27 8.87 24.50
N ALA A 232 -15.43 7.65 25.02
CA ALA A 232 -16.69 6.93 25.09
C ALA A 232 -17.02 6.59 26.55
N ARG A 233 -18.23 6.08 26.81
CA ARG A 233 -18.63 5.64 28.16
C ARG A 233 -17.67 4.58 28.73
N PHE A 234 -17.13 3.74 27.85
CA PHE A 234 -16.09 2.76 28.17
C PHE A 234 -14.99 2.90 27.12
N GLY A 235 -13.83 3.40 27.54
CA GLY A 235 -12.70 3.62 26.65
C GLY A 235 -12.90 4.78 25.66
N HIS A 236 -12.55 4.52 24.40
CA HIS A 236 -12.50 5.51 23.34
C HIS A 236 -13.22 4.99 22.09
N LYS A 237 -13.62 5.90 21.20
CA LYS A 237 -14.16 5.56 19.88
C LYS A 237 -13.40 6.29 18.77
N LEU A 238 -13.06 5.56 17.72
CA LEU A 238 -12.57 6.09 16.46
C LEU A 238 -13.78 6.39 15.57
N VAL A 239 -13.82 7.63 15.06
CA VAL A 239 -14.78 8.03 14.02
C VAL A 239 -14.05 7.97 12.69
N ILE A 240 -14.59 7.20 11.75
CA ILE A 240 -14.01 7.00 10.42
C ILE A 240 -14.77 7.87 9.42
N LYS A 241 -14.04 8.56 8.53
CA LYS A 241 -14.69 9.32 7.45
C LYS A 241 -15.51 8.38 6.57
N HIS A 242 -16.60 8.92 6.03
CA HIS A 242 -17.62 8.17 5.29
C HIS A 242 -18.39 7.12 6.09
N LEU A 243 -18.18 7.05 7.41
CA LEU A 243 -18.85 6.10 8.31
C LEU A 243 -19.32 6.78 9.61
N PRO A 244 -20.17 7.82 9.54
CA PRO A 244 -20.55 8.59 10.73
C PRO A 244 -21.40 7.80 11.75
N GLU A 245 -22.14 6.79 11.30
CA GLU A 245 -23.11 6.04 12.13
C GLU A 245 -22.53 4.77 12.76
N HIS A 246 -21.33 4.34 12.34
CA HIS A 246 -20.70 3.11 12.84
C HIS A 246 -19.30 3.39 13.38
N PRO A 247 -19.17 3.91 14.63
CA PRO A 247 -17.87 4.11 15.26
C PRO A 247 -17.21 2.77 15.65
N PHE A 248 -15.89 2.78 15.73
CA PHE A 248 -15.09 1.65 16.19
C PHE A 248 -14.55 1.91 17.60
N TYR A 249 -14.69 0.96 18.51
CA TYR A 249 -14.39 1.13 19.93
C TYR A 249 -13.03 0.55 20.32
N LEU A 250 -12.37 1.22 21.28
CA LEU A 250 -11.09 0.86 21.86
C LEU A 250 -11.22 0.87 23.38
N ASN A 251 -10.71 -0.15 24.05
CA ASN A 251 -10.50 -0.07 25.50
C ASN A 251 -9.32 0.88 25.84
N ASP A 252 -9.24 1.33 27.08
CA ASP A 252 -8.20 2.28 27.52
C ASP A 252 -6.76 1.75 27.36
N GLN A 253 -6.57 0.44 27.50
CA GLN A 253 -5.24 -0.16 27.35
C GLN A 253 -4.78 -0.12 25.89
N THR A 254 -5.64 -0.47 24.94
CA THR A 254 -5.36 -0.39 23.50
C THR A 254 -5.20 1.06 23.06
N TYR A 255 -6.02 1.99 23.57
CA TYR A 255 -5.85 3.42 23.30
C TYR A 255 -4.49 3.94 23.77
N LYS A 256 -4.10 3.67 25.03
CA LYS A 256 -2.78 4.08 25.56
C LYS A 256 -1.62 3.49 24.75
N ARG A 257 -1.72 2.23 24.34
CA ARG A 257 -0.72 1.59 23.46
C ARG A 257 -0.65 2.28 22.11
N MET A 258 -1.78 2.58 21.48
CA MET A 258 -1.83 3.30 20.20
C MET A 258 -1.16 4.67 20.32
N VAL A 259 -1.54 5.48 21.31
CA VAL A 259 -0.95 6.82 21.51
C VAL A 259 0.56 6.71 21.71
N LYS A 260 1.03 5.77 22.54
CA LYS A 260 2.47 5.57 22.77
C LYS A 260 3.22 5.10 21.53
N GLN A 261 2.63 4.21 20.74
CA GLN A 261 3.30 3.56 19.60
C GLN A 261 3.30 4.42 18.34
N PHE A 262 2.24 5.18 18.13
CA PHE A 262 2.02 5.98 16.92
C PHE A 262 2.03 7.49 17.23
N ASP A 263 2.80 7.90 18.24
CA ASP A 263 2.91 9.30 18.66
C ASP A 263 3.39 10.20 17.52
N ALA A 264 4.40 9.76 16.75
CA ALA A 264 4.91 10.49 15.60
C ALA A 264 3.83 10.70 14.52
N GLU A 265 3.08 9.65 14.17
CA GLU A 265 2.01 9.72 13.17
C GLU A 265 0.86 10.64 13.62
N LEU A 266 0.50 10.56 14.90
CA LEU A 266 -0.52 11.41 15.51
C LEU A 266 -0.08 12.88 15.59
N LEU A 267 1.21 13.15 15.85
CA LEU A 267 1.78 14.49 15.85
C LEU A 267 1.80 15.08 14.44
N LEU A 268 2.26 14.33 13.44
CA LEU A 268 2.24 14.75 12.03
C LEU A 268 0.80 15.06 11.57
N TRP A 269 -0.15 14.18 11.88
CA TRP A 269 -1.56 14.38 11.52
C TRP A 269 -2.17 15.63 12.18
N ARG A 270 -1.78 15.95 13.42
CA ARG A 270 -2.23 17.17 14.11
C ARG A 270 -1.57 18.43 13.56
N GLY A 271 -0.31 18.35 13.15
CA GLY A 271 0.47 19.50 12.68
C GLY A 271 0.24 19.84 11.21
N ILE A 272 -0.20 18.88 10.40
CA ILE A 272 -0.35 19.03 8.95
C ILE A 272 -1.82 18.82 8.57
N GLU A 273 -2.57 19.92 8.47
CA GLU A 273 -4.03 19.90 8.24
C GLU A 273 -4.43 19.26 6.90
N SER A 274 -3.57 19.36 5.88
CA SER A 274 -3.79 18.78 4.56
C SER A 274 -3.56 17.26 4.50
N SER A 275 -2.99 16.67 5.57
CA SER A 275 -2.68 15.25 5.62
C SER A 275 -3.88 14.40 6.05
N HIS A 276 -3.91 13.18 5.55
CA HIS A 276 -4.85 12.14 5.94
C HIS A 276 -4.16 11.14 6.87
N LEU A 277 -4.94 10.56 7.78
CA LEU A 277 -4.48 9.48 8.64
C LEU A 277 -5.29 8.22 8.36
N ILE A 278 -4.64 7.22 7.76
CA ILE A 278 -5.27 5.95 7.43
C ILE A 278 -5.09 4.99 8.60
N VAL A 279 -6.19 4.37 9.03
CA VAL A 279 -6.19 3.28 9.99
C VAL A 279 -6.42 1.95 9.27
N ILE A 280 -5.57 0.97 9.56
CA ILE A 280 -5.85 -0.44 9.32
C ILE A 280 -6.03 -1.15 10.66
N ALA A 281 -7.13 -1.86 10.86
CA ALA A 281 -7.40 -2.47 12.17
C ALA A 281 -8.14 -3.80 12.06
N THR A 282 -7.85 -4.74 12.96
CA THR A 282 -8.70 -5.91 13.17
C THR A 282 -9.82 -5.58 14.14
N PHE A 283 -11.04 -6.03 13.83
CA PHE A 283 -12.20 -5.78 14.65
C PHE A 283 -13.16 -6.95 14.68
N SER A 284 -13.93 -7.05 15.76
CA SER A 284 -15.04 -7.98 15.90
C SER A 284 -16.31 -7.21 16.23
N ILE A 285 -17.46 -7.73 15.81
CA ILE A 285 -18.76 -7.23 16.26
C ILE A 285 -19.13 -7.95 17.55
N ASN A 286 -19.32 -7.21 18.63
CA ASN A 286 -19.74 -7.78 19.91
C ASN A 286 -21.24 -8.15 19.90
N GLN A 287 -21.72 -8.82 20.95
CA GLN A 287 -23.13 -9.24 21.06
C GLN A 287 -24.13 -8.07 21.00
N ALA A 288 -23.70 -6.86 21.33
CA ALA A 288 -24.52 -5.65 21.26
C ALA A 288 -24.44 -4.94 19.90
N GLY A 289 -23.74 -5.51 18.92
CA GLY A 289 -23.63 -4.96 17.57
C GLY A 289 -22.54 -3.89 17.40
N TYR A 290 -21.71 -3.64 18.41
CA TYR A 290 -20.62 -2.65 18.33
C TYR A 290 -19.34 -3.27 17.77
N ALA A 291 -18.65 -2.51 16.91
CA ALA A 291 -17.34 -2.90 16.39
C ALA A 291 -16.23 -2.58 17.40
N GLU A 292 -15.63 -3.62 17.98
CA GLU A 292 -14.51 -3.51 18.91
C GLU A 292 -13.19 -3.79 18.21
N LEU A 293 -12.22 -2.89 18.35
CA LEU A 293 -10.89 -3.03 17.79
C LEU A 293 -9.99 -3.85 18.70
N ASP A 294 -9.24 -4.78 18.10
CA ASP A 294 -8.27 -5.63 18.80
C ASP A 294 -6.83 -5.15 18.56
N ASN A 295 -6.46 -4.98 17.29
CA ASN A 295 -5.17 -4.45 16.86
C ASN A 295 -5.36 -3.40 15.76
N LEU A 296 -4.45 -2.43 15.69
CA LEU A 296 -4.46 -1.39 14.66
C LEU A 296 -3.06 -0.96 14.26
N SER A 297 -2.97 -0.31 13.11
CA SER A 297 -1.81 0.44 12.66
C SER A 297 -2.28 1.72 11.96
N LEU A 298 -1.44 2.76 12.03
CA LEU A 298 -1.68 4.07 11.44
C LEU A 298 -0.65 4.35 10.33
N MET A 299 -1.06 5.10 9.31
CA MET A 299 -0.21 5.55 8.22
C MET A 299 -0.63 6.96 7.80
N ASN A 300 0.29 7.92 7.88
CA ASN A 300 0.06 9.26 7.33
C ASN A 300 0.14 9.21 5.81
N VAL A 301 -0.71 10.01 5.18
CA VAL A 301 -0.85 10.05 3.73
C VAL A 301 -1.04 11.52 3.31
N SER A 302 -0.32 11.96 2.29
CA SER A 302 -0.38 13.35 1.80
C SER A 302 -1.74 13.66 1.18
N SER A 303 -1.99 14.94 0.86
CA SER A 303 -3.18 15.37 0.11
C SER A 303 -3.36 14.64 -1.23
N GLN A 304 -2.27 14.12 -1.80
CA GLN A 304 -2.25 13.32 -3.03
C GLN A 304 -2.34 11.81 -2.79
N TRP A 305 -2.76 11.39 -1.59
CA TRP A 305 -2.93 9.98 -1.21
C TRP A 305 -1.64 9.15 -1.25
N ILE A 306 -0.47 9.79 -1.10
CA ILE A 306 0.85 9.14 -1.08
C ILE A 306 1.33 8.98 0.37
N PRO A 307 1.72 7.78 0.82
CA PRO A 307 2.19 7.56 2.19
C PRO A 307 3.47 8.32 2.52
N PHE A 308 3.58 8.82 3.75
CA PHE A 308 4.80 9.44 4.30
C PHE A 308 4.98 9.13 5.79
N GLU A 309 6.20 9.22 6.29
CA GLU A 309 6.59 8.88 7.66
C GLU A 309 7.22 10.05 8.43
N THR A 310 7.74 11.07 7.74
CA THR A 310 8.37 12.25 8.34
C THR A 310 7.93 13.53 7.62
N ALA A 311 8.14 14.68 8.26
CA ALA A 311 7.86 15.98 7.65
C ALA A 311 8.76 16.22 6.42
N ASP A 312 10.04 15.84 6.48
CA ASP A 312 10.97 15.98 5.34
C ASP A 312 10.53 15.11 4.15
N GLU A 313 9.98 13.92 4.40
CA GLU A 313 9.47 13.05 3.35
C GLU A 313 8.20 13.62 2.71
N LEU A 314 7.33 14.25 3.50
CA LEU A 314 6.21 15.00 2.96
C LEU A 314 6.71 16.19 2.12
N ALA A 315 7.70 16.94 2.59
CA ALA A 315 8.28 18.06 1.85
C ALA A 315 8.86 17.62 0.51
N LEU A 316 9.56 16.47 0.46
CA LEU A 316 10.03 15.88 -0.78
C LEU A 316 8.87 15.52 -1.71
N ILE A 317 7.83 14.85 -1.20
CA ILE A 317 6.65 14.48 -1.99
C ILE A 317 5.98 15.73 -2.58
N GLU A 318 5.75 16.76 -1.77
CA GLU A 318 5.12 18.00 -2.20
C GLU A 318 5.97 18.74 -3.23
N TYR A 319 7.30 18.77 -3.03
CA TYR A 319 8.25 19.30 -4.01
C TYR A 319 8.14 18.56 -5.36
N LEU A 320 8.18 17.23 -5.35
CA LEU A 320 8.07 16.43 -6.57
C LEU A 320 6.73 16.62 -7.29
N VAL A 321 5.64 16.75 -6.54
CA VAL A 321 4.31 17.03 -7.09
C VAL A 321 4.28 18.42 -7.73
N ALA A 322 4.79 19.45 -7.04
CA ALA A 322 4.82 20.83 -7.54
C ALA A 322 5.68 20.97 -8.81
N GLU A 323 6.80 20.26 -8.88
CA GLU A 323 7.69 20.20 -10.05
C GLU A 323 7.15 19.32 -11.20
N GLY A 324 5.92 18.78 -11.07
CA GLY A 324 5.29 17.97 -12.10
C GLY A 324 6.02 16.65 -12.37
N ARG A 325 6.79 16.14 -11.41
CA ARG A 325 7.59 14.93 -11.57
C ARG A 325 6.73 13.67 -11.55
N SER A 326 7.21 12.59 -12.16
CA SER A 326 6.64 11.25 -11.97
C SER A 326 7.57 10.38 -11.15
N PHE A 327 7.02 9.75 -10.11
CA PHE A 327 7.81 8.98 -9.15
C PHE A 327 7.03 7.82 -8.54
N SER A 328 7.74 6.89 -7.93
CA SER A 328 7.16 5.85 -7.08
C SER A 328 7.65 6.03 -5.65
N LYS A 329 6.73 6.12 -4.69
CA LYS A 329 7.06 6.10 -3.26
C LYS A 329 7.53 4.69 -2.87
N CYS A 330 8.71 4.60 -2.24
CA CYS A 330 9.18 3.34 -1.66
C CYS A 330 8.48 3.11 -0.32
N LEU A 331 7.95 1.91 -0.10
CA LEU A 331 7.20 1.58 1.11
C LEU A 331 8.04 0.69 2.03
N ARG A 332 7.94 0.94 3.34
CA ARG A 332 8.75 0.26 4.35
C ARG A 332 8.30 -1.17 4.67
N TYR A 333 7.07 -1.55 4.36
CA TYR A 333 6.47 -2.81 4.80
C TYR A 333 6.70 -3.08 6.32
N ASN A 334 7.40 -4.17 6.64
CA ASN A 334 7.76 -4.59 8.00
C ASN A 334 9.13 -4.03 8.46
N LEU A 335 9.90 -3.37 7.59
CA LEU A 335 11.22 -2.83 7.96
C LEU A 335 11.09 -1.88 9.17
N SER A 336 12.13 -1.89 10.00
CA SER A 336 12.25 -0.94 11.11
C SER A 336 12.34 0.50 10.59
N ARG A 337 11.82 1.45 11.37
CA ARG A 337 11.99 2.90 11.11
C ARG A 337 13.45 3.35 11.17
N THR A 338 14.29 2.59 11.86
CA THR A 338 15.73 2.86 11.99
C THR A 338 16.53 2.43 10.76
N LYS A 339 16.00 1.49 9.95
CA LYS A 339 16.68 1.08 8.72
C LYS A 339 16.52 2.15 7.64
N PRO A 340 17.61 2.58 7.00
CA PRO A 340 17.53 3.51 5.89
C PRO A 340 16.74 2.87 4.73
N LEU A 341 16.06 3.72 3.96
CA LEU A 341 15.25 3.35 2.82
C LEU A 341 15.23 4.54 1.86
N ALA A 342 15.28 4.30 0.56
CA ALA A 342 14.94 5.33 -0.41
C ALA A 342 13.54 5.87 -0.09
N SER A 343 13.34 7.18 -0.20
CA SER A 343 12.04 7.81 0.00
C SER A 343 11.17 7.65 -1.24
N ALA A 344 11.73 7.91 -2.43
CA ALA A 344 11.05 7.76 -3.70
C ALA A 344 12.02 7.37 -4.81
N VAL A 345 11.48 6.92 -5.95
CA VAL A 345 12.24 6.67 -7.18
C VAL A 345 11.63 7.49 -8.30
N LEU A 346 12.41 8.37 -8.92
CA LEU A 346 12.01 9.11 -10.11
C LEU A 346 11.97 8.18 -11.32
N VAL A 347 10.89 8.28 -12.10
CA VAL A 347 10.64 7.42 -13.27
C VAL A 347 10.37 8.21 -14.55
N ASP A 348 10.50 9.54 -14.49
CA ASP A 348 10.35 10.48 -15.62
C ASP A 348 11.69 10.87 -16.28
N ILE A 349 12.73 10.09 -16.02
CA ILE A 349 14.06 10.27 -16.59
C ILE A 349 14.57 8.95 -17.17
N ARG A 350 15.58 9.04 -18.05
CA ARG A 350 16.08 7.89 -18.84
C ARG A 350 16.42 6.66 -17.98
N MET A 351 17.02 6.87 -16.82
CA MET A 351 17.34 5.82 -15.85
C MET A 351 16.65 6.17 -14.53
N PRO A 352 15.98 5.22 -13.85
CA PRO A 352 15.39 5.47 -12.55
C PRO A 352 16.42 6.06 -11.58
N LEU A 353 16.00 7.04 -10.77
CA LEU A 353 16.83 7.62 -9.72
C LEU A 353 16.18 7.47 -8.36
N ALA A 354 16.84 6.76 -7.46
CA ALA A 354 16.46 6.64 -6.06
C ALA A 354 16.79 7.94 -5.29
N LEU A 355 15.82 8.45 -4.55
CA LEU A 355 15.93 9.64 -3.73
C LEU A 355 16.01 9.25 -2.26
N TYR A 356 17.09 9.63 -1.60
CA TYR A 356 17.26 9.57 -0.16
C TYR A 356 17.13 10.98 0.42
N ILE A 357 16.77 11.11 1.69
CA ILE A 357 16.63 12.41 2.36
C ILE A 357 17.81 12.59 3.31
N ALA A 358 18.48 13.73 3.22
CA ALA A 358 19.51 14.11 4.17
C ALA A 358 18.92 14.18 5.58
N ARG A 359 19.53 13.47 6.54
CA ARG A 359 19.12 13.52 7.95
C ARG A 359 20.04 14.46 8.72
N ASP A 360 19.50 15.54 9.26
CA ASP A 360 20.23 16.38 10.22
C ASP A 360 20.47 15.59 11.51
N GLY A 361 21.74 15.46 11.92
CA GLY A 361 22.10 15.00 13.27
C GLY A 361 21.88 13.50 13.56
N ALA A 362 21.71 12.66 12.54
CA ALA A 362 21.84 11.23 12.75
C ALA A 362 23.33 10.92 12.97
N GLY A 363 23.69 10.31 14.10
CA GLY A 363 25.07 9.86 14.35
C GLY A 363 25.59 9.01 13.18
N ASP A 364 26.93 8.91 13.07
CA ASP A 364 27.65 8.30 11.94
C ASP A 364 27.00 7.00 11.40
N GLU A 365 26.43 6.15 12.27
CA GLU A 365 25.75 4.89 11.90
C GLU A 365 24.58 5.01 10.89
N SER A 366 23.84 6.13 10.86
CA SER A 366 22.70 6.29 9.92
C SER A 366 23.13 6.88 8.57
N ALA A 367 24.22 7.65 8.52
CA ALA A 367 24.79 8.14 7.28
C ALA A 367 25.54 7.00 6.58
N ASP A 368 26.34 6.25 7.34
CA ASP A 368 27.02 5.04 6.89
C ASP A 368 26.03 4.00 6.33
N GLY A 369 24.84 3.90 6.93
CA GLY A 369 23.77 3.03 6.45
C GLY A 369 23.14 3.45 5.12
N ILE A 370 23.04 4.75 4.83
CA ILE A 370 22.54 5.24 3.53
C ILE A 370 23.63 5.06 2.47
N ASP A 371 24.87 5.42 2.79
CA ASP A 371 26.01 5.28 1.88
C ASP A 371 26.26 3.81 1.51
N GLY A 372 26.11 2.89 2.47
CA GLY A 372 26.16 1.45 2.21
C GLY A 372 25.06 0.97 1.26
N LEU A 373 23.81 1.42 1.46
CA LEU A 373 22.70 1.08 0.54
C LEU A 373 22.92 1.64 -0.86
N ILE A 374 23.50 2.84 -0.96
CA ILE A 374 23.82 3.47 -2.25
C ILE A 374 24.95 2.70 -2.95
N ALA A 375 25.99 2.30 -2.21
CA ALA A 375 27.12 1.56 -2.76
C ALA A 375 26.72 0.17 -3.28
N ASP A 376 25.78 -0.50 -2.62
CA ASP A 376 25.30 -1.83 -2.99
C ASP A 376 24.21 -1.80 -4.08
N SER A 377 23.60 -0.64 -4.37
CA SER A 377 22.51 -0.53 -5.34
C SER A 377 23.00 -0.33 -6.77
N GLN A 378 22.35 -1.03 -7.69
CA GLN A 378 22.53 -0.80 -9.14
C GLN A 378 21.73 0.41 -9.65
N THR A 379 20.90 1.01 -8.80
CA THR A 379 20.08 2.17 -9.14
C THR A 379 20.81 3.46 -8.80
N ALA A 380 20.87 4.38 -9.76
CA ALA A 380 21.44 5.70 -9.52
C ALA A 380 20.72 6.38 -8.34
N SER A 381 21.48 7.02 -7.47
CA SER A 381 20.96 7.56 -6.21
C SER A 381 21.30 9.04 -6.04
N TYR A 382 20.44 9.77 -5.33
CA TYR A 382 20.65 11.18 -4.96
C TYR A 382 20.14 11.44 -3.55
N ILE A 383 20.91 12.21 -2.79
CA ILE A 383 20.51 12.66 -1.45
C ILE A 383 19.91 14.06 -1.61
N TRP A 384 18.61 14.16 -1.36
CA TRP A 384 17.86 15.42 -1.36
C TRP A 384 17.93 16.09 0.01
N ASP A 385 18.28 17.38 0.02
CA ASP A 385 18.34 18.20 1.23
C ASP A 385 17.10 19.11 1.33
N PRO A 386 16.26 18.96 2.36
CA PRO A 386 15.12 19.84 2.59
C PRO A 386 15.50 21.33 2.70
N LYS A 387 16.72 21.66 3.12
CA LYS A 387 17.22 23.04 3.26
C LYS A 387 17.68 23.65 1.94
N GLN A 388 18.05 22.82 0.98
CA GLN A 388 18.47 23.22 -0.36
C GLN A 388 17.67 22.42 -1.39
N PRO A 389 16.35 22.67 -1.50
CA PRO A 389 15.49 21.88 -2.35
C PRO A 389 15.92 22.05 -3.82
N GLY A 390 16.20 20.93 -4.47
CA GLY A 390 16.64 20.89 -5.85
C GLY A 390 16.83 19.46 -6.33
N LEU A 391 16.76 19.25 -7.64
CA LEU A 391 17.16 18.00 -8.27
C LEU A 391 18.26 18.29 -9.29
N PRO A 392 19.20 17.35 -9.52
CA PRO A 392 20.32 17.58 -10.41
C PRO A 392 19.94 17.55 -11.90
N PHE A 393 18.65 17.46 -12.23
CA PHE A 393 18.15 17.37 -13.61
C PHE A 393 16.69 17.82 -13.71
N GLU A 394 16.38 18.42 -14.86
CA GLU A 394 15.03 18.81 -15.25
C GLU A 394 14.18 17.59 -15.66
N PRO A 395 12.84 17.65 -15.50
CA PRO A 395 11.94 16.61 -16.00
C PRO A 395 12.02 16.51 -17.52
N GLN A 396 12.05 15.29 -18.07
CA GLN A 396 11.86 15.12 -19.51
C GLN A 396 10.38 15.38 -19.85
N GLN A 397 10.06 16.57 -20.35
CA GLN A 397 8.73 16.86 -20.85
C GLN A 397 8.47 16.06 -22.14
N GLY A 398 7.70 14.98 -22.03
CA GLY A 398 7.24 14.19 -23.17
C GLY A 398 6.47 12.96 -22.72
N LYS A 399 5.42 12.58 -23.46
CA LYS A 399 4.86 11.23 -23.34
C LYS A 399 6.01 10.23 -23.45
N PRO A 400 6.05 9.13 -22.65
CA PRO A 400 7.06 8.10 -22.83
C PRO A 400 7.06 7.73 -24.31
N GLN A 401 8.17 7.99 -25.01
CA GLN A 401 8.37 7.46 -26.34
C GLN A 401 8.50 5.96 -26.15
N ILE A 402 7.36 5.27 -26.15
CA ILE A 402 7.31 3.84 -26.44
C ILE A 402 7.95 3.77 -27.83
N ALA A 403 9.20 3.30 -27.88
CA ALA A 403 9.91 3.12 -29.12
C ALA A 403 9.16 2.03 -29.89
N TYR A 404 8.21 2.43 -30.72
CA TYR A 404 7.66 1.57 -31.75
C TYR A 404 8.81 1.30 -32.71
N ALA A 405 9.40 0.11 -32.62
CA ALA A 405 10.10 -0.46 -33.76
C ALA A 405 9.05 -0.68 -34.84
N ALA A 406 8.82 0.33 -35.67
CA ALA A 406 8.17 0.16 -36.96
C ALA A 406 9.12 -0.69 -37.81
N THR A 407 8.92 -2.00 -37.80
CA THR A 407 9.51 -2.88 -38.81
C THR A 407 8.50 -3.11 -39.93
N VAL A 408 8.99 -2.77 -41.12
CA VAL A 408 8.43 -2.82 -42.48
C VAL A 408 7.87 -4.18 -42.84
#